data_AF-A0A7C1I770-F1
#
_entry.id   AF-A0A7C1I770-F1
#
_cell.length_a   1.000
_cell.length_b   1.000
_cell.length_c   1.000
_cell.angle_alpha   90.00
_cell.angle_beta   90.00
_cell.angle_gamma   90.00
#
_symmetry.space_group_name_H-M   'P 1'
#
loop_
_entity.id
_entity.type
_entity.pdbx_description
1 polymer ?
#
loop_
_entity_poly.entity_id
_entity_poly.type
_entity_poly.pdbx_seq_one_letter_code
_entity_poly.pdbx_strand_id
1 'polypeptide(L)'
;MDRAGDHLDDLGHRHRRILFTPRIASLYGYTVLWTLVLAIFLKALLAREIGRYAVVTGGSLLHGFKNLPGPANWGIWVILLPQLIVAVATITGMAGAASSAIILLLPGGFIAWAAVFLLLSLTLVYIGKYRGVEYASIVMALIIIAALVITAGYVFPGAGPLAAGLVPVLPDTVDFSELLPWIGFMMSGAAGLI
;
A
#
# COMPACT_ATOMS: atom_id res chain seq x y z
N MET A 1 -30.23 -29.22 -0.74
CA MET A 1 -30.07 -28.02 0.10
C MET A 1 -28.58 -27.74 0.38
N ASP A 2 -27.68 -28.08 -0.56
CA ASP A 2 -26.22 -28.08 -0.35
C ASP A 2 -25.49 -26.97 -1.15
N ARG A 3 -26.09 -26.53 -2.28
CA ARG A 3 -25.53 -25.48 -3.15
C ARG A 3 -25.55 -24.06 -2.56
N ALA A 4 -26.32 -23.83 -1.50
CA ALA A 4 -26.41 -22.51 -0.86
C ALA A 4 -25.31 -22.29 0.19
N GLY A 5 -24.74 -23.36 0.76
CA GLY A 5 -23.60 -23.28 1.68
C GLY A 5 -22.30 -22.92 0.95
N ASP A 6 -21.99 -23.65 -0.13
CA ASP A 6 -20.82 -23.41 -0.98
C ASP A 6 -20.75 -21.98 -1.52
N HIS A 7 -21.90 -21.39 -1.88
CA HIS A 7 -21.96 -20.04 -2.42
C HIS A 7 -21.69 -18.96 -1.35
N LEU A 8 -22.02 -19.22 -0.09
CA LEU A 8 -21.77 -18.33 1.04
C LEU A 8 -20.32 -18.46 1.54
N ASP A 9 -19.75 -19.66 1.49
CA ASP A 9 -18.34 -19.90 1.81
C ASP A 9 -17.42 -19.27 0.76
N ASP A 10 -17.76 -19.39 -0.52
CA ASP A 10 -17.05 -18.72 -1.63
C ASP A 10 -17.14 -17.17 -1.53
N LEU A 11 -18.28 -16.64 -1.06
CA LEU A 11 -18.42 -15.21 -0.75
C LEU A 11 -17.53 -14.79 0.44
N GLY A 12 -17.48 -15.60 1.51
CA GLY A 12 -16.59 -15.37 2.65
C GLY A 12 -15.11 -15.34 2.26
N HIS A 13 -14.70 -16.24 1.36
CA HIS A 13 -13.35 -16.28 0.81
C HIS A 13 -13.03 -15.12 -0.12
N ARG A 14 -14.00 -14.54 -0.84
CA ARG A 14 -13.77 -13.37 -1.71
C ARG A 14 -13.52 -12.08 -0.92
N HIS A 15 -14.21 -11.88 0.19
CA HIS A 15 -14.12 -10.64 0.98
C HIS A 15 -12.83 -10.58 1.81
N ARG A 16 -12.30 -11.72 2.22
CA ARG A 16 -11.11 -11.80 3.08
C ARG A 16 -9.79 -11.56 2.33
N ARG A 17 -9.79 -11.55 0.99
CA ARG A 17 -8.59 -11.33 0.15
C ARG A 17 -8.25 -9.86 -0.08
N ILE A 18 -9.14 -8.94 0.29
CA ILE A 18 -9.01 -7.53 -0.07
C ILE A 18 -7.97 -6.81 0.83
N LEU A 19 -7.73 -7.31 2.04
CA LEU A 19 -6.87 -6.70 3.03
C LEU A 19 -5.69 -7.63 3.38
N PHE A 20 -4.54 -7.40 2.74
CA PHE A 20 -3.35 -8.25 2.91
C PHE A 20 -2.84 -8.27 4.36
N THR A 21 -2.66 -7.10 4.98
CA THR A 21 -2.05 -7.01 6.32
C THR A 21 -2.89 -7.64 7.43
N PRO A 22 -4.21 -7.39 7.54
CA PRO A 22 -5.05 -8.07 8.53
C PRO A 22 -5.11 -9.59 8.32
N ARG A 23 -5.07 -10.06 7.07
CA ARG A 23 -5.07 -11.49 6.77
C ARG A 23 -3.79 -12.15 7.25
N ILE A 24 -2.63 -11.61 6.88
CA ILE A 24 -1.33 -12.12 7.33
C ILE A 24 -1.22 -12.06 8.86
N ALA A 25 -1.69 -10.98 9.49
CA ALA A 25 -1.74 -10.88 10.94
C ALA A 25 -2.65 -11.94 11.58
N SER A 26 -3.77 -12.30 10.95
CA SER A 26 -4.66 -13.36 11.47
C SER A 26 -4.09 -14.77 11.32
N LEU A 27 -3.27 -15.01 10.28
CA LEU A 27 -2.70 -16.32 9.97
C LEU A 27 -1.41 -16.60 10.75
N TYR A 28 -0.54 -15.60 10.84
CA TYR A 28 0.81 -15.75 11.41
C TYR A 28 0.98 -15.02 12.75
N GLY A 29 -0.05 -14.31 13.22
CA GLY A 29 0.00 -13.54 14.46
C GLY A 29 1.15 -12.53 14.44
N TYR A 30 1.94 -12.54 15.52
CA TYR A 30 3.09 -11.66 15.69
C TYR A 30 4.40 -12.25 15.17
N THR A 31 4.45 -13.51 14.72
CA THR A 31 5.69 -14.19 14.34
C THR A 31 6.40 -13.53 13.16
N VAL A 32 5.64 -12.94 12.23
CA VAL A 32 6.18 -12.23 11.06
C VAL A 32 6.42 -10.74 11.31
N LEU A 33 6.28 -10.25 12.54
CA LEU A 33 6.43 -8.84 12.87
C LEU A 33 7.82 -8.31 12.54
N TRP A 34 8.87 -9.12 12.73
CA TRP A 34 10.24 -8.77 12.34
C TRP A 34 10.37 -8.43 10.85
N THR A 35 9.62 -9.11 9.95
CA THR A 35 9.66 -8.82 8.51
C THR A 35 9.07 -7.45 8.19
N LEU A 36 8.01 -7.06 8.89
CA LEU A 36 7.38 -5.74 8.75
C LEU A 36 8.34 -4.64 9.24
N VAL A 37 8.97 -4.84 10.40
CA VAL A 37 9.95 -3.90 10.95
C VAL A 37 11.15 -3.75 10.01
N LEU A 38 11.66 -4.86 9.48
CA LEU A 38 12.74 -4.86 8.50
C LEU A 38 12.33 -4.13 7.22
N ALA A 39 11.13 -4.38 6.70
CA ALA A 39 10.63 -3.70 5.50
C ALA A 39 10.53 -2.18 5.70
N ILE A 40 10.02 -1.73 6.85
CA ILE A 40 9.95 -0.30 7.20
C ILE A 40 11.35 0.29 7.33
N PHE A 41 12.27 -0.40 8.00
CA PHE A 41 13.66 0.04 8.15
C PHE A 41 14.37 0.18 6.81
N LEU A 42 14.29 -0.85 5.96
CA LEU A 42 14.89 -0.82 4.61
C LEU A 42 14.27 0.29 3.75
N LYS A 43 12.95 0.47 3.82
CA LYS A 43 12.27 1.55 3.11
C LYS A 43 12.74 2.93 3.57
N ALA A 44 12.89 3.15 4.86
CA ALA A 44 13.39 4.41 5.41
C ALA A 44 14.86 4.67 5.02
N LEU A 45 15.69 3.62 5.04
CA LEU A 45 17.08 3.70 4.60
C LEU A 45 17.17 4.05 3.11
N LEU A 46 16.40 3.37 2.26
CA LEU A 46 16.32 3.69 0.83
C LEU A 46 15.87 5.14 0.62
N ALA A 47 14.79 5.58 1.27
CA ALA A 47 14.31 6.96 1.16
C ALA A 47 15.37 7.99 1.58
N ARG A 48 16.13 7.71 2.64
CA ARG A 48 17.23 8.56 3.10
C ARG A 48 18.37 8.63 2.09
N GLU A 49 18.75 7.50 1.51
CA GLU A 49 19.83 7.44 0.51
C GLU A 49 19.44 8.12 -0.80
N ILE A 50 18.20 7.94 -1.24
CA ILE A 50 17.60 8.64 -2.38
C ILE A 50 17.60 10.15 -2.14
N GLY A 51 17.14 10.59 -0.95
CA GLY A 51 17.15 12.01 -0.58
C GLY A 51 18.56 12.60 -0.53
N ARG A 52 19.52 11.87 0.04
CA ARG A 52 20.94 12.27 0.07
C ARG A 52 21.51 12.43 -1.33
N TYR A 53 21.22 11.48 -2.23
CA TYR A 53 21.64 11.55 -3.63
C TYR A 53 21.10 12.81 -4.32
N ALA A 54 19.79 13.10 -4.17
CA ALA A 54 19.16 14.27 -4.76
C ALA A 54 19.78 15.59 -4.27
N VAL A 55 20.12 15.68 -2.98
CA VAL A 55 20.75 16.88 -2.39
C VAL A 55 22.20 17.05 -2.84
N VAL A 56 22.99 15.98 -2.93
CA VAL A 56 24.42 16.06 -3.27
C VAL A 56 24.65 16.26 -4.77
N THR A 57 23.87 15.59 -5.62
CA THR A 57 24.03 15.66 -7.08
C THR A 57 23.22 16.81 -7.70
N GLY A 58 22.25 17.38 -6.96
CA GLY A 58 21.37 18.45 -7.45
C GLY A 58 20.40 18.00 -8.54
N GLY A 59 20.27 16.70 -8.78
CA GLY A 59 19.40 16.10 -9.80
C GLY A 59 18.64 14.89 -9.26
N SER A 60 17.54 14.53 -9.92
CA SER A 60 16.76 13.34 -9.55
C SER A 60 17.54 12.05 -9.86
N LEU A 61 17.15 10.95 -9.21
CA LEU A 61 17.70 9.62 -9.52
C LEU A 61 17.59 9.26 -10.99
N LEU A 62 16.51 9.70 -11.65
CA LEU A 62 16.30 9.51 -13.07
C LEU A 62 17.41 10.15 -13.93
N HIS A 63 17.96 11.28 -13.48
CA HIS A 63 19.11 11.93 -14.12
C HIS A 63 20.40 11.12 -13.91
N GLY A 64 20.56 10.48 -12.75
CA GLY A 64 21.62 9.51 -12.48
C GLY A 64 21.56 8.30 -13.41
N PHE A 65 20.35 7.74 -13.61
CA PHE A 65 20.14 6.59 -14.50
C PHE A 65 20.39 6.91 -15.98
N LYS A 66 20.24 8.17 -16.37
CA LYS A 66 20.59 8.65 -17.73
C LYS A 66 22.09 8.54 -18.01
N ASN A 67 22.93 8.63 -16.99
CA ASN A 67 24.38 8.62 -17.12
C ASN A 67 24.98 7.20 -17.13
N LEU A 68 24.15 6.14 -17.05
CA LEU A 68 24.64 4.77 -17.19
C LEU A 68 25.08 4.50 -18.64
N PRO A 69 26.25 3.88 -18.85
CA PRO A 69 26.73 3.55 -20.19
C PRO A 69 25.82 2.49 -20.82
N GLY A 70 25.08 2.88 -21.86
CA GLY A 70 24.17 2.00 -22.58
C GLY A 70 23.45 2.72 -23.73
N PRO A 71 22.87 1.97 -24.69
CA PRO A 71 22.17 2.57 -25.81
C PRO A 71 20.89 3.29 -25.37
N ALA A 72 20.69 4.50 -25.88
CA ALA A 72 19.42 5.26 -25.83
C ALA A 72 18.74 5.37 -24.44
N ASN A 73 19.50 5.58 -23.36
CA ASN A 73 18.97 5.73 -22.00
C ASN A 73 18.13 4.53 -21.53
N TRP A 74 18.50 3.30 -21.90
CA TRP A 74 17.76 2.08 -21.58
C TRP A 74 17.38 1.94 -20.10
N GLY A 75 18.25 2.38 -19.18
CA GLY A 75 17.97 2.38 -17.73
C GLY A 75 16.74 3.21 -17.32
N ILE A 76 16.44 4.29 -18.05
CA ILE A 76 15.24 5.11 -17.80
C ILE A 76 13.98 4.33 -18.19
N TRP A 77 13.99 3.65 -19.34
CA TRP A 77 12.84 2.89 -19.82
C TRP A 77 12.52 1.68 -18.94
N VAL A 78 13.55 1.01 -18.42
CA VAL A 78 13.40 -0.12 -17.49
C VAL A 78 12.71 0.31 -16.18
N ILE A 79 12.90 1.56 -15.74
CA ILE A 79 12.27 2.09 -14.53
C ILE A 79 10.89 2.68 -14.83
N LEU A 80 10.76 3.47 -15.90
CA LEU A 80 9.52 4.17 -16.23
C LEU A 80 8.40 3.23 -16.66
N LEU A 81 8.69 2.21 -17.47
CA LEU A 81 7.64 1.37 -18.08
C LEU A 81 6.86 0.57 -17.00
N PRO A 82 7.53 -0.17 -16.09
CA PRO A 82 6.83 -0.82 -14.98
C PRO A 82 6.13 0.19 -14.06
N GLN A 83 6.77 1.34 -13.80
CA GLN A 83 6.21 2.38 -12.94
C GLN A 83 4.90 2.96 -13.48
N LEU A 84 4.79 3.16 -14.79
CA LEU A 84 3.56 3.61 -15.42
C LEU A 84 2.42 2.61 -15.25
N ILE A 85 2.70 1.31 -15.43
CA ILE A 85 1.70 0.25 -15.23
C ILE A 85 1.22 0.24 -13.77
N VAL A 86 2.16 0.33 -12.82
CA VAL A 86 1.85 0.39 -11.38
C VAL A 86 1.05 1.66 -11.05
N ALA A 87 1.40 2.82 -11.62
CA ALA A 87 0.69 4.07 -11.40
C ALA A 87 -0.77 3.98 -11.86
N VAL A 88 -1.04 3.43 -13.05
CA VAL A 88 -2.41 3.24 -13.53
C VAL A 88 -3.18 2.25 -12.65
N ALA A 89 -2.54 1.14 -12.27
CA ALA A 89 -3.15 0.12 -11.42
C ALA A 89 -3.50 0.68 -10.02
N THR A 90 -2.60 1.48 -9.44
CA THR A 90 -2.81 2.10 -8.11
C THR A 90 -3.90 3.17 -8.14
N ILE A 91 -3.92 4.05 -9.15
CA ILE A 91 -4.99 5.05 -9.31
C ILE A 91 -6.36 4.36 -9.46
N THR A 92 -6.43 3.33 -10.30
CA THR A 92 -7.67 2.55 -10.51
C THR A 92 -8.08 1.81 -9.24
N GLY A 93 -7.12 1.22 -8.52
CA GLY A 93 -7.36 0.54 -7.25
C GLY A 93 -7.90 1.48 -6.17
N MET A 94 -7.34 2.69 -6.05
CA MET A 94 -7.82 3.69 -5.10
C MET A 94 -9.21 4.22 -5.46
N ALA A 95 -9.47 4.51 -6.74
CA ALA A 95 -10.78 4.93 -7.20
C ALA A 95 -11.84 3.82 -7.00
N GLY A 96 -11.46 2.56 -7.24
CA GLY A 96 -12.30 1.41 -6.98
C GLY A 96 -12.63 1.23 -5.50
N ALA A 97 -11.64 1.40 -4.62
CA ALA A 97 -11.86 1.34 -3.16
C ALA A 97 -12.77 2.48 -2.65
N ALA A 98 -12.63 3.69 -3.18
CA ALA A 98 -13.53 4.80 -2.86
C ALA A 98 -14.96 4.54 -3.38
N SER A 99 -15.06 3.99 -4.59
CA SER A 99 -16.34 3.60 -5.20
C SER A 99 -17.08 2.52 -4.42
N SER A 100 -16.38 1.48 -3.96
CA SER A 100 -17.02 0.42 -3.15
C SER A 100 -17.54 0.95 -1.82
N ALA A 101 -16.85 1.91 -1.21
CA ALA A 101 -17.29 2.54 0.04
C ALA A 101 -18.57 3.39 -0.16
N ILE A 102 -18.67 4.17 -1.25
CA ILE A 102 -19.82 5.06 -1.46
C ILE A 102 -21.10 4.29 -1.83
N ILE A 103 -20.98 3.14 -2.50
CA ILE A 103 -22.13 2.30 -2.88
C ILE A 103 -22.87 1.76 -1.64
N LEU A 104 -22.19 1.62 -0.50
CA LEU A 104 -22.82 1.23 0.75
C LEU A 104 -23.75 2.31 1.32
N LEU A 105 -23.55 3.57 0.92
CA LEU A 105 -24.28 4.73 1.42
C LEU A 105 -25.31 5.26 0.41
N LEU A 106 -24.99 5.19 -0.88
CA LEU A 106 -25.79 5.74 -1.96
C LEU A 106 -26.05 4.67 -3.03
N PRO A 107 -27.31 4.50 -3.49
CA PRO A 107 -27.61 3.60 -4.59
C PRO A 107 -26.90 4.09 -5.87
N GLY A 108 -26.17 3.20 -6.54
CA GLY A 108 -25.49 3.52 -7.79
C GLY A 108 -24.59 2.41 -8.29
N GLY A 109 -24.15 2.53 -9.55
CA GLY A 109 -23.24 1.58 -10.18
C GLY A 109 -21.78 1.84 -9.79
N PHE A 110 -21.01 0.77 -9.59
CA PHE A 110 -19.58 0.83 -9.24
C PHE A 110 -18.73 1.63 -10.23
N ILE A 111 -18.95 1.42 -11.53
CA ILE A 111 -18.19 2.09 -12.59
C ILE A 111 -18.50 3.60 -12.60
N ALA A 112 -19.76 3.98 -12.35
CA ALA A 112 -20.18 5.37 -12.34
C ALA A 112 -19.51 6.14 -11.20
N TRP A 113 -19.53 5.61 -9.97
CA TRP A 113 -18.87 6.24 -8.83
C TRP A 113 -17.34 6.28 -8.98
N ALA A 114 -16.73 5.24 -9.54
CA ALA A 114 -15.29 5.26 -9.84
C ALA A 114 -14.93 6.37 -10.84
N ALA A 115 -15.72 6.55 -11.90
CA ALA A 115 -15.54 7.63 -12.86
C ALA A 115 -15.71 9.01 -12.21
N VAL A 116 -16.71 9.17 -11.33
CA VAL A 116 -16.92 10.41 -10.57
C VAL A 116 -15.69 10.76 -9.71
N PHE A 117 -15.13 9.80 -8.96
CA PHE A 117 -13.93 10.05 -8.15
C PHE A 117 -12.70 10.40 -9.01
N LEU A 118 -12.53 9.75 -10.16
CA LEU A 118 -11.44 10.07 -11.09
C LEU A 118 -11.59 11.49 -11.67
N LEU A 119 -12.79 11.86 -12.10
CA LEU A 119 -13.08 13.21 -12.60
C LEU A 119 -12.92 14.27 -11.51
N LEU A 120 -13.36 13.97 -10.28
CA LEU A 120 -13.19 14.86 -9.14
C LEU A 120 -11.70 15.10 -8.85
N SER A 121 -10.91 14.02 -8.83
CA SER A 121 -9.45 14.10 -8.65
C SER A 121 -8.80 14.95 -9.75
N LEU A 122 -9.15 14.73 -11.02
CA LEU A 122 -8.62 15.50 -12.14
C LEU A 122 -8.99 16.99 -12.06
N THR A 123 -10.25 17.28 -11.73
CA THR A 123 -10.75 18.65 -11.57
C THR A 123 -10.02 19.36 -10.44
N LEU A 124 -9.78 18.67 -9.34
CA LEU A 124 -9.06 19.24 -8.21
C LEU A 124 -7.63 19.60 -8.59
N VAL A 125 -6.91 18.68 -9.25
CA VAL A 125 -5.54 18.93 -9.73
C VAL A 125 -5.52 20.12 -10.69
N TYR A 126 -6.50 20.24 -11.57
CA TYR A 126 -6.61 21.36 -12.52
C TYR A 126 -6.80 22.71 -11.82
N ILE A 127 -7.55 22.76 -10.71
CA ILE A 127 -7.82 24.00 -9.96
C ILE A 127 -6.60 24.44 -9.11
N GLY A 128 -5.59 23.58 -8.93
CA GLY A 128 -4.29 23.95 -8.35
C GLY A 128 -4.31 24.36 -6.87
N LYS A 129 -5.46 24.27 -6.18
CA LYS A 129 -5.60 24.61 -4.76
C LYS A 129 -5.20 23.43 -3.86
N TYR A 130 -3.90 23.10 -3.85
CA TYR A 130 -3.33 22.01 -3.04
C TYR A 130 -3.63 22.12 -1.55
N ARG A 131 -3.75 23.35 -1.01
CA ARG A 131 -3.98 23.59 0.42
C ARG A 131 -5.23 22.90 0.99
N GLY A 132 -6.29 22.79 0.19
CA GLY A 132 -7.54 22.13 0.63
C GLY A 132 -7.38 20.61 0.75
N VAL A 133 -6.72 19.98 -0.22
CA VAL A 133 -6.45 18.53 -0.20
C VAL A 133 -5.45 18.17 0.86
N GLU A 134 -4.41 18.98 1.02
CA GLU A 134 -3.40 18.76 2.04
C GLU A 134 -4.04 18.73 3.43
N TYR A 135 -4.89 19.72 3.73
CA TYR A 135 -5.61 19.75 5.00
C TYR A 135 -6.53 18.54 5.17
N ALA A 136 -7.34 18.21 4.16
CA ALA A 136 -8.22 17.04 4.21
C ALA A 136 -7.45 15.73 4.41
N SER A 137 -6.30 15.58 3.74
CA SER A 137 -5.43 14.40 3.85
C SER A 137 -4.82 14.27 5.24
N ILE A 138 -4.38 15.40 5.84
CA ILE A 138 -3.86 15.42 7.21
C ILE A 138 -4.96 15.02 8.20
N VAL A 139 -6.16 15.59 8.09
CA VAL A 139 -7.28 15.25 8.98
C VAL A 139 -7.63 13.77 8.88
N MET A 140 -7.76 13.23 7.67
CA MET A 140 -8.02 11.81 7.46
C MET A 140 -6.91 10.91 8.01
N ALA A 141 -5.64 11.28 7.80
CA ALA A 141 -4.51 10.56 8.36
C ALA A 141 -4.56 10.53 9.89
N LEU A 142 -4.86 11.67 10.54
CA LEU A 142 -5.00 11.75 11.99
C LEU A 142 -6.15 10.88 12.50
N ILE A 143 -7.29 10.85 11.81
CA ILE A 143 -8.43 9.99 12.17
C ILE A 143 -8.01 8.51 12.10
N ILE A 144 -7.31 8.10 11.03
CA ILE A 144 -6.83 6.73 10.88
C ILE A 144 -5.82 6.37 11.98
N ILE A 145 -4.88 7.27 12.29
CA ILE A 145 -3.90 7.08 13.36
C ILE A 145 -4.61 6.93 14.71
N ALA A 146 -5.57 7.81 15.02
CA ALA A 146 -6.32 7.75 16.27
C ALA A 146 -7.10 6.43 16.39
N ALA A 147 -7.80 6.02 15.33
CA ALA A 147 -8.51 4.74 15.29
C ALA A 147 -7.55 3.54 15.49
N LEU A 148 -6.37 3.59 14.89
CA LEU A 148 -5.34 2.57 15.05
C LEU A 148 -4.83 2.50 16.49
N VAL A 149 -4.53 3.64 17.12
CA VAL A 149 -4.06 3.72 18.51
C VAL A 149 -5.13 3.22 19.48
N ILE A 150 -6.40 3.60 19.29
CA ILE A 150 -7.52 3.11 20.09
C ILE A 150 -7.63 1.59 19.97
N THR A 151 -7.62 1.06 18.75
CA THR A 151 -7.70 -0.40 18.50
C THR A 151 -6.52 -1.14 19.12
N ALA A 152 -5.30 -0.60 18.99
CA ALA A 152 -4.12 -1.17 19.59
C ALA A 152 -4.21 -1.21 21.12
N GLY A 153 -4.81 -0.20 21.75
CA GLY A 153 -5.05 -0.17 23.20
C GLY A 153 -6.01 -1.28 23.67
N TYR A 154 -7.06 -1.58 22.89
CA TYR A 154 -8.01 -2.65 23.23
C TYR A 154 -7.48 -4.06 22.97
N VAL A 155 -6.66 -4.23 21.94
CA VAL A 155 -6.21 -5.56 21.45
C VAL A 155 -4.82 -5.95 22.00
N PHE A 156 -4.21 -5.11 22.85
CA PHE A 156 -2.83 -5.30 23.33
C PHE A 156 -2.64 -6.63 24.09
N PRO A 157 -1.91 -7.61 23.53
CA PRO A 157 -1.76 -8.94 24.14
C PRO A 157 -0.63 -9.00 25.19
N GLY A 158 0.03 -7.87 25.50
CA GLY A 158 1.21 -7.79 26.37
C GLY A 158 2.52 -7.62 25.58
N ALA A 159 3.58 -7.19 26.28
CA ALA A 159 4.89 -6.94 25.66
C ALA A 159 5.67 -8.22 25.29
N GLY A 160 5.36 -9.36 25.93
CA GLY A 160 6.04 -10.64 25.68
C GLY A 160 5.86 -11.17 24.26
N PRO A 161 4.62 -11.35 23.76
CA PRO A 161 4.38 -11.79 22.38
C PRO A 161 4.94 -10.85 21.32
N LEU A 162 4.95 -9.53 21.60
CA LEU A 162 5.54 -8.52 20.71
C LEU A 162 7.06 -8.67 20.61
N ALA A 163 7.74 -8.85 21.75
CA ALA A 163 9.18 -9.06 21.78
C ALA A 163 9.57 -10.39 21.10
N ALA A 164 8.79 -11.45 21.30
CA ALA A 164 8.99 -12.72 20.61
C ALA A 164 8.82 -12.59 19.09
N GLY A 165 7.86 -11.79 18.63
CA GLY A 165 7.64 -11.52 17.20
C GLY A 165 8.72 -10.69 16.51
N LEU A 166 9.58 -10.00 17.27
CA LEU A 166 10.75 -9.29 16.74
C LEU A 166 11.94 -10.21 16.46
N VAL A 167 11.94 -11.42 17.03
CA VAL A 167 12.98 -12.41 16.76
C VAL A 167 12.72 -13.02 15.38
N PRO A 168 13.72 -13.04 14.48
CA PRO A 168 13.56 -13.60 13.13
C PRO A 168 13.43 -15.13 13.20
N VAL A 169 12.20 -15.59 13.36
CA VAL A 169 11.82 -17.01 13.31
C VAL A 169 10.88 -17.20 12.13
N LEU A 170 11.16 -18.20 11.30
CA LEU A 170 10.24 -18.62 10.24
C LEU A 170 9.25 -19.64 10.83
N PRO A 171 7.93 -19.41 10.76
CA PRO A 171 6.95 -20.42 11.12
C PRO A 171 7.04 -21.65 10.20
N ASP A 172 6.79 -22.85 10.74
CA ASP A 172 6.79 -24.09 9.94
C ASP A 172 5.60 -24.17 8.96
N THR A 173 4.58 -23.32 9.15
CA THR A 173 3.35 -23.23 8.34
C THR A 173 3.36 -22.08 7.33
N VAL A 174 4.53 -21.60 6.91
CA VAL A 174 4.63 -20.48 5.94
C VAL A 174 4.18 -20.90 4.55
N ASP A 175 3.04 -20.35 4.13
CA ASP A 175 2.65 -20.30 2.73
C ASP A 175 3.29 -19.08 2.05
N PHE A 176 4.35 -19.34 1.28
CA PHE A 176 5.07 -18.33 0.51
C PHE A 176 4.17 -17.61 -0.51
N SER A 177 3.07 -18.24 -0.93
CA SER A 177 2.11 -17.67 -1.89
C SER A 177 1.36 -16.46 -1.30
N GLU A 178 1.23 -16.38 0.03
CA GLU A 178 0.59 -15.24 0.71
C GLU A 178 1.62 -14.24 1.25
N LEU A 179 2.76 -14.73 1.73
CA LEU A 179 3.77 -13.91 2.39
C LEU A 179 4.58 -13.07 1.38
N LEU A 180 4.96 -13.63 0.23
CA LEU A 180 5.74 -12.90 -0.78
C LEU A 180 4.99 -11.69 -1.37
N PRO A 181 3.72 -11.81 -1.80
CA PRO A 181 2.97 -10.65 -2.27
C PRO A 181 2.80 -9.56 -1.21
N TRP A 182 2.61 -9.96 0.06
CA TRP A 182 2.47 -8.99 1.15
C TRP A 182 3.79 -8.24 1.43
N ILE A 183 4.94 -8.91 1.43
CA ILE A 183 6.24 -8.24 1.53
C ILE A 183 6.44 -7.27 0.35
N GLY A 184 6.11 -7.69 -0.87
CA GLY A 184 6.17 -6.84 -2.06
C GLY A 184 5.28 -5.60 -1.93
N PHE A 185 4.06 -5.77 -1.43
CA PHE A 185 3.12 -4.68 -1.17
C PHE A 185 3.68 -3.66 -0.16
N MET A 186 4.29 -4.13 0.93
CA MET A 186 4.89 -3.26 1.95
C MET A 186 6.06 -2.42 1.40
N MET A 187 6.85 -2.98 0.47
CA MET A 187 7.96 -2.26 -0.17
C MET A 187 7.54 -1.33 -1.32
N SER A 188 6.41 -1.61 -1.98
CA SER A 188 5.93 -0.85 -3.16
C SER A 188 5.84 0.67 -2.95
N GLY A 189 5.54 1.12 -1.72
CA GLY A 189 5.38 2.54 -1.42
C GLY A 189 6.65 3.42 -1.49
N ALA A 190 7.82 2.89 -1.87
CA ALA A 190 9.03 3.71 -2.12
C ALA A 190 9.06 4.33 -3.53
N ALA A 191 8.18 3.88 -4.43
CA ALA A 191 8.21 4.25 -5.84
C ALA A 191 7.83 5.73 -6.12
N GLY A 192 7.28 6.46 -5.15
CA GLY A 192 6.98 7.89 -5.29
C GLY A 192 8.17 8.82 -5.01
N LEU A 193 9.35 8.28 -4.71
CA LEU A 193 10.57 9.04 -4.36
C LEU A 193 11.55 9.23 -5.53
N ILE A 194 11.28 8.60 -6.68
CA ILE A 194 12.05 8.73 -7.92
C ILE A 194 11.43 9.75 -8.87
#